data_AF-A0A938U8L8-F1
#
_entry.id   AF-A0A938U8L8-F1
#
_cell.length_a   1.000
_cell.length_b   1.000
_cell.length_c   1.000
_cell.angle_alpha   90.00
_cell.angle_beta   90.00
_cell.angle_gamma   90.00
#
_symmetry.space_group_name_H-M   'P 1'
#
loop_
_entity.id
_entity.type
_entity.pdbx_description
1 polymer ?
#
loop_
_entity_poly.entity_id
_entity_poly.type
_entity_poly.pdbx_seq_one_letter_code
_entity_poly.pdbx_strand_id
1 'polypeptide(L)' 'MRPSWDEYFMLIAKLVSTRSTCNSRPTGAVLVQDR' A
#
# COMPACT_ATOMS: atom_id res chain seq x y z
N MET A 1 -1.73 -14.32 13.97
CA MET A 1 -1.87 -14.92 12.63
C MET A 1 -1.14 -14.00 11.65
N ARG A 2 -0.21 -14.52 10.85
CA ARG A 2 0.60 -13.69 9.93
C ARG A 2 -0.24 -13.38 8.68
N PRO A 3 -0.37 -12.11 8.26
CA PRO A 3 -1.11 -11.76 7.05
C PRO A 3 -0.46 -12.38 5.81
N SER A 4 -1.27 -12.61 4.77
CA SER A 4 -0.75 -13.05 3.47
C SER A 4 0.14 -11.97 2.85
N TRP A 5 0.93 -12.34 1.85
CA TRP A 5 1.76 -11.37 1.12
C TRP A 5 0.90 -10.29 0.45
N ASP A 6 -0.24 -10.66 -0.15
CA ASP A 6 -1.16 -9.70 -0.77
C ASP A 6 -1.70 -8.67 0.24
N GLU A 7 -2.15 -9.14 1.40
CA GLU A 7 -2.64 -8.26 2.46
C GLU A 7 -1.54 -7.34 2.98
N TYR A 8 -0.33 -7.88 3.15
CA TYR A 8 0.82 -7.12 3.59
C TYR A 8 1.18 -5.99 2.62
N PHE A 9 1.25 -6.27 1.32
CA PHE A 9 1.54 -5.25 0.32
C PHE A 9 0.41 -4.22 0.17
N MET A 10 -0.84 -4.64 0.28
CA MET A 10 -1.98 -3.70 0.27
C MET A 10 -1.99 -2.78 1.48
N LEU A 11 -1.58 -3.26 2.66
CA LEU A 11 -1.41 -2.43 3.85
C LEU A 11 -0.31 -1.39 3.64
N ILE A 12 0.80 -1.76 3.00
CA ILE A 12 1.87 -0.82 2.63
C ILE A 12 1.36 0.22 1.62
N ALA A 13 0.60 -0.19 0.60
CA ALA A 13 0.02 0.73 -0.38
C ALA A 13 -0.84 1.80 0.30
N LYS A 14 -1.64 1.39 1.29
CA LYS A 14 -2.50 2.28 2.08
C LYS A 14 -1.73 3.15 3.06
N LEU A 15 -0.62 2.67 3.60
CA LEU A 15 0.27 3.48 4.42
C LEU A 15 0.96 4.56 3.58
N VAL A 16 1.42 4.22 2.38
CA VAL A 16 2.05 5.19 1.47
C VAL A 16 1.03 6.25 1.01
N SER A 17 -0.23 5.86 0.81
CA SER A 17 -1.26 6.82 0.40
C SER A 17 -1.53 7.91 1.44
N THR A 18 -1.21 7.69 2.73
CA THR A 18 -1.36 8.74 3.77
C THR A 18 -0.38 9.90 3.61
N ARG A 19 0.67 9.74 2.80
CA ARG A 19 1.61 10.82 2.45
C ARG A 19 1.17 11.62 1.23
N SER A 20 0.05 11.25 0.59
CA SER A 20 -0.51 12.00 -0.52
C SER A 20 -1.00 13.37 -0.05
N THR A 21 -0.85 14.40 -0.89
CA THR A 21 -1.40 15.74 -0.66
C THR A 21 -2.85 15.89 -1.14
N CYS A 22 -3.42 14.85 -1.76
CA CYS A 22 -4.80 14.85 -2.21
C CYS A 22 -5.75 14.54 -1.05
N ASN A 23 -6.54 15.53 -0.63
CA ASN A 23 -7.49 15.41 0.48
C ASN A 23 -8.70 14.51 0.17
N SER A 24 -9.15 14.48 -1.09
CA SER A 24 -10.37 13.76 -1.48
C SER A 24 -10.11 12.29 -1.86
N ARG A 25 -8.93 12.01 -2.42
CA ARG A 25 -8.55 10.69 -2.96
C ARG A 25 -7.04 10.47 -2.76
N PRO A 26 -6.60 10.14 -1.54
CA PRO A 26 -5.20 9.81 -1.28
C PRO A 26 -4.83 8.49 -1.99
N THR A 27 -3.81 8.55 -2.83
CA THR A 27 -3.37 7.41 -3.66
C THR A 27 -1.96 6.98 -3.28
N GLY A 28 -1.71 5.68 -3.31
CA GLY A 28 -0.41 5.06 -3.07
C GLY A 28 -0.28 3.77 -3.86
N ALA A 29 0.93 3.41 -4.26
CA ALA A 29 1.23 2.20 -5.02
C ALA A 29 2.52 1.57 -4.52
N VAL A 30 2.64 0.26 -4.70
CA VAL A 30 3.83 -0.53 -4.34
C VAL A 30 4.18 -1.43 -5.52
N LEU A 31 5.47 -1.50 -5.82
CA LEU A 31 6.02 -2.40 -6.85
C LEU A 31 6.57 -3.63 -6.14
N VAL A 32 6.06 -4.80 -6.51
CA VAL A 32 6.47 -6.09 -5.96
C VAL A 32 7.13 -6.89 -7.07
N GLN A 33 8.27 -7.50 -6.76
CA GLN A 33 8.99 -8.38 -7.66
C GLN A 33 9.18 -9.72 -6.96
N ASP A 34 8.49 -10.75 -7.43
CA ASP A 34 8.84 -12.14 -7.14
C ASP A 34 9.93 -12.54 -8.14
N ARG A 35 11.08 -12.98 -7.62
CA ARG A 35 12.23 -13.37 -8.43
C ARG A 35 11.97 -14.69 -9.16
#